data_AF-A0A7J4VG57-F1
#
_entry.id   AF-A0A7J4VG57-F1
#
_cell.length_a   1.000
_cell.length_b   1.000
_cell.length_c   1.000
_cell.angle_alpha   90.00
_cell.angle_beta   90.00
_cell.angle_gamma   90.00
#
_symmetry.space_group_name_H-M   'P 1'
#
loop_
_entity.id
_entity.type
_entity.pdbx_description
1 polymer ?
#
loop_
_entity_poly.entity_id
_entity_poly.type
_entity_poly.pdbx_seq_one_letter_code
_entity_poly.pdbx_strand_id
1 'polypeptide(L)' 'VRMSIHPTMTNDELYLITNAIKEIVENIDKWQKDYTYDIHKNEYLHNSSNGEDKKRVKSWFDLSQKESIEKD' A
#
# COMPACT_ATOMS: atom_id res chain seq x y z
N VAL A 1 -15.98 -2.44 4.58
CA VAL A 1 -14.78 -3.10 3.99
C VAL A 1 -15.25 -4.31 3.20
N ARG A 2 -14.84 -4.46 1.94
CA ARG A 2 -15.14 -5.64 1.09
C ARG A 2 -13.83 -6.32 0.73
N MET A 3 -13.76 -7.64 0.94
CA MET A 3 -12.61 -8.46 0.57
C MET A 3 -13.03 -9.47 -0.50
N SER A 4 -12.21 -9.63 -1.54
CA SER A 4 -12.36 -10.71 -2.52
C SER A 4 -11.44 -11.86 -2.11
N ILE A 5 -11.99 -13.06 -1.98
CA ILE A 5 -11.23 -14.28 -1.68
C ILE A 5 -11.20 -15.14 -2.93
N HIS A 6 -10.03 -15.67 -3.30
CA HIS A 6 -9.86 -16.51 -4.48
C HIS A 6 -9.57 -17.96 -4.07
N PRO A 7 -10.07 -18.97 -4.83
CA PRO A 7 -9.80 -20.39 -4.54
C PRO A 7 -8.33 -20.81 -4.54
N THR A 8 -7.43 -20.00 -5.08
CA THR A 8 -5.97 -20.27 -5.08
C THR A 8 -5.26 -19.72 -3.85
N MET A 9 -5.97 -19.06 -2.94
CA MET A 9 -5.39 -18.59 -1.68
C MET A 9 -5.16 -19.76 -0.73
N THR A 10 -4.05 -19.70 -0.03
CA THR A 10 -3.69 -20.64 1.03
C THR A 10 -4.37 -20.27 2.35
N ASN A 11 -4.49 -21.24 3.25
CA ASN A 11 -5.02 -20.96 4.59
C ASN A 11 -4.15 -19.95 5.35
N ASP A 12 -2.84 -19.97 5.17
CA ASP A 12 -1.92 -19.05 5.83
C ASP A 12 -2.16 -17.59 5.41
N GLU A 13 -2.45 -17.35 4.13
CA GLU A 13 -2.85 -16.02 3.64
C GLU A 13 -4.17 -15.57 4.26
N LEU A 14 -5.14 -16.48 4.42
CA LEU A 14 -6.41 -16.17 5.06
C LEU A 14 -6.23 -15.84 6.55
N TYR A 15 -5.41 -16.61 7.27
CA TYR A 15 -5.10 -16.34 8.66
C TYR A 15 -4.34 -15.02 8.84
N LEU A 16 -3.38 -14.73 7.95
CA LEU A 16 -2.67 -13.45 7.95
C LEU A 16 -3.66 -12.28 7.82
N ILE A 17 -4.56 -12.32 6.84
CA ILE A 17 -5.50 -11.22 6.60
C ILE A 17 -6.50 -11.07 7.74
N THR A 18 -7.07 -12.18 8.23
CA THR A 18 -8.06 -12.13 9.31
C THR A 18 -7.46 -11.67 10.64
N ASN A 19 -6.23 -12.10 10.95
CA ASN A 19 -5.49 -11.61 12.12
C ASN A 19 -5.14 -10.12 11.98
N ALA A 20 -4.69 -9.68 10.81
CA ALA A 20 -4.42 -8.26 10.57
C ALA A 20 -5.67 -7.38 10.75
N ILE A 21 -6.83 -7.83 10.26
CA ILE A 21 -8.11 -7.11 10.48
C ILE A 21 -8.43 -7.04 11.97
N LYS A 22 -8.28 -8.16 12.71
CA LYS A 22 -8.49 -8.20 14.16
C LYS A 22 -7.59 -7.20 14.88
N GLU A 23 -6.30 -7.20 14.58
CA GLU A 23 -5.33 -6.27 15.17
C GLU A 23 -5.67 -4.81 14.86
N ILE A 24 -6.10 -4.50 13.62
CA ILE A 24 -6.55 -3.15 13.25
C ILE A 24 -7.72 -2.72 14.13
N VAL A 25 -8.72 -3.58 14.31
CA VAL A 25 -9.90 -3.27 15.15
C VAL A 25 -9.50 -3.06 16.60
N GLU A 26 -8.63 -3.91 17.14
CA GLU A 26 -8.15 -3.80 18.52
C GLU A 26 -7.30 -2.54 18.79
N ASN A 27 -6.63 -2.01 17.77
CA ASN A 27 -5.71 -0.88 17.90
C ASN A 27 -6.19 0.41 17.22
N ILE A 28 -7.42 0.45 16.68
CA ILE A 28 -7.88 1.53 15.80
C ILE A 28 -7.77 2.92 16.44
N ASP A 29 -8.06 3.02 17.75
CA ASP A 29 -8.01 4.28 18.49
C ASP A 29 -6.61 4.91 18.53
N LYS A 30 -5.58 4.05 18.46
CA LYS A 30 -4.19 4.46 18.40
C LYS A 30 -3.75 4.68 16.96
N TRP A 31 -3.90 3.68 16.10
CA TRP A 31 -3.34 3.68 14.74
C TRP A 31 -3.99 4.72 13.83
N GLN A 32 -5.25 5.10 14.06
CA GLN A 32 -5.87 6.17 13.25
C GLN A 32 -5.14 7.52 13.36
N LYS A 33 -4.45 7.77 14.48
CA LYS A 33 -3.74 9.05 14.74
C LYS A 33 -2.49 9.20 13.89
N ASP A 34 -2.00 8.10 13.33
CA ASP A 34 -0.82 8.09 12.47
C ASP A 34 -1.17 8.48 11.02
N TYR A 35 -2.45 8.73 10.71
CA TYR A 35 -2.92 9.09 9.38
C TYR A 35 -3.69 10.42 9.38
N THR A 36 -3.57 11.14 8.26
CA THR A 36 -4.35 12.35 7.96
C THR A 36 -5.18 12.12 6.69
N TYR A 37 -6.46 12.51 6.74
CA TYR A 37 -7.36 12.42 5.58
C TYR A 37 -7.22 13.65 4.67
N ASP A 38 -6.98 13.41 3.37
CA ASP A 38 -6.99 14.40 2.31
C ASP A 38 -8.30 14.30 1.52
N ILE A 39 -9.20 15.25 1.75
CA ILE A 39 -10.53 15.32 1.11
C ILE A 39 -10.46 15.49 -0.41
N HIS A 40 -9.42 16.13 -0.94
CA HIS A 40 -9.33 16.45 -2.36
C HIS A 40 -8.92 15.24 -3.19
N LYS A 41 -8.20 14.30 -2.56
CA LYS A 41 -7.82 13.02 -3.17
C LYS A 41 -8.69 11.87 -2.71
N ASN A 42 -9.47 12.06 -1.64
CA ASN A 42 -10.19 11.01 -0.94
C ASN A 42 -9.24 9.89 -0.46
N GLU A 43 -8.11 10.29 0.11
CA GLU A 43 -7.01 9.40 0.52
C GLU A 43 -6.64 9.62 1.99
N TYR A 44 -6.17 8.57 2.66
CA TYR A 44 -5.52 8.67 3.97
C TYR A 44 -4.01 8.55 3.76
N LEU A 45 -3.27 9.52 4.28
CA LEU A 45 -1.82 9.59 4.18
C LEU A 45 -1.22 9.36 5.56
N HIS A 46 -0.25 8.44 5.66
CA HIS A 46 0.50 8.29 6.89
C HIS A 46 1.31 9.56 7.17
N ASN A 47 1.34 10.02 8.41
CA ASN A 47 1.95 11.30 8.80
C ASN A 47 3.48 11.33 8.56
N SER A 48 4.13 10.16 8.49
CA SER A 48 5.56 10.06 8.12
C SER A 48 5.82 9.92 6.62
N SER A 49 4.78 9.93 5.77
CA SER A 49 4.95 9.82 4.33
C SER A 49 5.75 11.03 3.81
N ASN A 50 6.93 10.76 3.26
CA ASN A 50 7.88 11.79 2.81
C ASN A 50 7.85 12.00 1.28
N GLY A 51 6.85 11.42 0.59
CA GLY A 51 6.70 11.52 -0.86
C GLY A 51 7.62 10.60 -1.67
N GLU A 52 8.34 9.66 -1.04
CA GLU A 52 9.13 8.63 -1.75
C GLU A 52 8.28 7.81 -2.72
N ASP A 53 7.06 7.44 -2.33
CA ASP A 53 6.16 6.71 -3.23
C ASP A 53 5.89 7.48 -4.53
N LYS A 54 5.72 8.81 -4.45
CA LYS A 54 5.53 9.66 -5.64
C LYS A 54 6.78 9.68 -6.52
N LYS A 55 7.97 9.70 -5.91
CA LYS A 55 9.24 9.62 -6.66
C LYS A 55 9.38 8.26 -7.34
N ARG A 56 9.04 7.18 -6.64
CA ARG A 56 9.06 5.81 -7.20
C ARG A 56 8.11 5.70 -8.39
N VAL A 57 6.85 6.13 -8.23
CA VAL A 57 5.87 6.11 -9.34
C VAL A 57 6.37 6.95 -10.51
N LYS A 58 6.94 8.14 -10.28
CA LYS A 58 7.51 8.97 -11.34
C LYS A 58 8.62 8.24 -12.13
N SER A 59 9.46 7.47 -11.45
CA SER A 59 10.55 6.71 -12.10
C SER A 59 10.06 5.61 -13.05
N TRP A 60 8.86 5.03 -12.83
CA TRP A 60 8.31 4.03 -13.75
C TRP A 60 8.00 4.58 -15.13
N PHE A 61 7.77 5.90 -15.22
CA PHE A 61 7.50 6.60 -16.47
C PHE A 61 8.75 7.32 -17.02
N ASP A 62 9.91 7.10 -16.40
CA ASP A 62 11.18 7.59 -16.92
C ASP A 62 11.70 6.65 -18.01
N LEU A 63 11.39 7.00 -19.26
CA LEU A 63 11.77 6.21 -20.44
C LEU A 63 13.24 6.40 -20.85
N SER A 64 13.98 7.30 -20.19
CA SER A 64 15.40 7.53 -20.50
C SER A 64 16.31 6.36 -20.10
N GLN A 65 15.81 5.42 -19.29
CA GLN A 65 16.55 4.27 -18.78
C GLN A 65 16.67 3.09 -19.77
N LYS A 66 16.16 3.21 -21.01
CA LYS A 66 16.06 2.08 -21.96
C LYS A 66 17.27 1.85 -22.87
N GLU A 67 18.27 2.74 -22.89
CA GLU A 67 19.37 2.65 -23.88
C GLU A 67 20.55 1.74 -23.48
N SER A 68 20.53 1.10 -22.31
CA SER A 68 21.69 0.35 -21.78
C SER A 68 21.55 -1.17 -21.79
N ILE A 69 20.43 -1.74 -22.25
CA ILE A 69 20.17 -3.19 -22.14
C ILE A 69 20.23 -3.92 -23.51
N GLU A 70 20.28 -3.20 -24.65
CA GLU A 70 20.36 -3.80 -26.00
C GLU A 70 21.76 -3.78 -26.64
N LYS A 71 22.82 -3.78 -25.83
CA LYS A 71 24.17 -4.10 -26.32
C LYS A 71 24.71 -5.31 -25.55
N ASP A 72 24.28 -6.49 -25.97
CA ASP A 72 25.06 -7.74 -26.02
C ASP A 72 24.28 -8.81 -26.79
#